data_AF-A0A7S1SGL5-F1
#
_entry.id   AF-A0A7S1SGL5-F1
#
_cell.length_a   1.000
_cell.length_b   1.000
_cell.length_c   1.000
_cell.angle_alpha   90.00
_cell.angle_beta   90.00
_cell.angle_gamma   90.00
#
_symmetry.space_group_name_H-M   'P 1'
#
loop_
_entity.id
_entity.type
_entity.pdbx_description
1 polymer ?
#
loop_
_entity_poly.entity_id
_entity_poly.type
_entity_poly.pdbx_seq_one_letter_code
_entity_poly.pdbx_strand_id
1 'polypeptide(L)'
;NLGLRGPAWSCDTACSSGLTAFCTAMYSIKKPTERGTESPSMDPHCRGALAGGTNMIVDAGVYIGGSGQHMLSLKGRCFTYDMSGDGYARGEGTSMCYVMVSSNDRDTEMQEAMAIGNKVNQDGRSASMTAP
;
A
#
# COMPACT_ATOMS: atom_id res chain seq x y z
N ASN A 1 21.31 5.36 9.28
CA ASN A 1 21.06 6.03 7.99
C ASN A 1 21.39 5.01 6.89
N LEU A 2 20.45 4.71 5.99
CA LEU A 2 20.63 3.70 4.94
C LEU A 2 21.41 4.20 3.72
N GLY A 3 21.71 5.50 3.62
CA GLY A 3 22.50 6.06 2.51
C GLY A 3 21.81 6.03 1.14
N LEU A 4 20.49 5.83 1.11
CA LEU A 4 19.69 5.79 -0.11
C LEU A 4 19.57 7.19 -0.72
N ARG A 5 19.62 7.27 -2.05
CA ARG A 5 19.61 8.54 -2.80
C ARG A 5 18.46 8.66 -3.80
N GLY A 6 17.65 7.60 -3.92
CA GLY A 6 16.44 7.62 -4.73
C GLY A 6 15.32 8.45 -4.08
N PRO A 7 14.17 8.57 -4.76
CA PRO A 7 13.03 9.31 -4.25
C PRO A 7 12.58 8.82 -2.87
N ALA A 8 12.28 9.77 -1.98
CA ALA A 8 11.66 9.52 -0.69
C ALA A 8 10.27 10.15 -0.68
N TRP A 9 9.24 9.31 -0.51
CA TRP A 9 7.84 9.73 -0.63
C TRP A 9 6.97 9.02 0.40
N SER A 10 6.00 9.75 0.93
CA SER A 10 4.94 9.25 1.81
C SER A 10 3.59 9.54 1.19
N CYS A 11 2.65 8.61 1.31
CA CYS A 11 1.28 8.80 0.87
C CYS A 11 0.28 8.44 1.95
N ASP A 12 -0.85 9.12 1.93
CA ASP A 12 -2.01 8.81 2.75
C ASP A 12 -3.22 8.64 1.82
N THR A 13 -3.56 7.38 1.57
CA THR A 13 -4.79 6.95 0.90
C THR A 13 -5.64 6.14 1.88
N ALA A 14 -5.62 6.55 3.16
CA ALA A 14 -6.27 5.88 4.28
C ALA A 14 -5.91 4.39 4.35
N CYS A 15 -6.90 3.51 4.38
CA CYS A 15 -6.73 2.05 4.52
C CYS A 15 -5.88 1.41 3.42
N SER A 16 -5.72 2.06 2.27
CA SER A 16 -4.97 1.53 1.12
C SER A 16 -3.51 2.01 1.04
N SER A 17 -3.06 2.85 1.97
CA SER A 17 -1.76 3.55 1.90
C SER A 17 -0.57 2.64 1.65
N GLY A 18 -0.47 1.51 2.36
CA GLY A 18 0.63 0.56 2.17
C GLY A 18 0.66 -0.06 0.76
N LEU A 19 -0.52 -0.36 0.20
CA LEU A 19 -0.62 -0.90 -1.16
C LEU A 19 -0.37 0.18 -2.21
N THR A 20 -0.84 1.42 -1.99
CA THR A 20 -0.52 2.56 -2.86
C THR A 20 0.99 2.82 -2.90
N ALA A 21 1.66 2.82 -1.74
CA ALA A 21 3.12 2.94 -1.66
C ALA A 21 3.83 1.84 -2.46
N PHE A 22 3.38 0.60 -2.34
CA PHE A 22 3.88 -0.54 -3.13
C PHE A 22 3.68 -0.35 -4.64
N CYS A 23 2.48 0.03 -5.09
CA CYS A 23 2.19 0.29 -6.49
C CYS A 23 3.07 1.43 -7.05
N THR A 24 3.22 2.52 -6.31
CA THR A 24 4.07 3.65 -6.70
C THR A 24 5.54 3.27 -6.75
N ALA A 25 6.03 2.45 -5.81
CA ALA A 25 7.38 1.93 -5.83
C ALA A 25 7.65 1.08 -7.09
N MET A 26 6.73 0.15 -7.40
CA MET A 26 6.80 -0.64 -8.64
C MET A 26 6.79 0.23 -9.90
N TYR A 27 5.98 1.29 -9.91
CA TYR A 27 5.94 2.24 -11.02
C TYR A 27 7.26 3.03 -11.15
N SER A 28 7.86 3.41 -10.02
CA SER A 28 9.08 4.23 -9.97
C SER A 28 10.35 3.49 -10.41
N ILE A 29 10.38 2.16 -10.30
CA ILE A 29 11.53 1.31 -10.68
C ILE A 29 11.36 0.63 -12.05
N LYS A 30 10.19 0.78 -12.69
CA LYS A 30 9.96 0.24 -14.03
C LYS A 30 10.88 0.94 -15.02
N LYS A 31 11.53 0.14 -15.87
CA LYS A 31 12.31 0.65 -16.99
C LYS A 31 11.37 1.10 -18.12
N PRO A 32 11.74 2.15 -18.88
CA PRO A 32 11.03 2.50 -20.11
C PRO A 32 10.98 1.29 -21.05
N THR A 33 9.83 1.03 -21.66
CA THR A 33 9.68 -0.04 -22.67
C THR A 33 9.57 0.58 -24.07
N GLU A 34 9.97 -0.16 -25.10
CA GLU A 34 9.93 0.28 -26.52
C GLU A 34 8.51 0.67 -27.01
N ARG A 35 7.46 0.25 -26.28
CA ARG A 35 6.06 0.59 -26.56
C ARG A 35 5.59 1.95 -26.03
N GLY A 36 6.51 2.83 -25.62
CA GLY A 36 6.17 4.23 -25.38
C GLY A 36 5.32 4.50 -24.15
N THR A 37 5.46 3.71 -23.07
CA THR A 37 4.98 4.18 -21.77
C THR A 37 6.00 5.17 -21.24
N GLU A 38 5.81 6.44 -21.59
CA GLU A 38 6.36 7.57 -20.84
C GLU A 38 5.83 7.50 -19.42
N SER A 39 6.53 6.74 -18.59
CA SER A 39 6.76 7.20 -17.24
C SER A 39 8.22 7.03 -16.97
N PRO A 40 8.97 8.12 -16.79
CA PRO A 40 10.32 8.01 -16.31
C PRO A 40 10.23 7.31 -14.95
N SER A 41 11.04 6.28 -14.77
CA SER A 41 11.58 6.01 -13.45
C SER A 41 11.92 7.36 -12.82
N MET A 42 11.42 7.65 -11.62
CA MET A 42 11.70 8.93 -10.95
C MET A 42 13.22 9.17 -10.84
N ASP A 43 14.03 8.11 -10.90
CA ASP A 43 15.47 8.14 -11.23
C ASP A 43 15.83 6.88 -12.06
N PRO A 44 16.40 7.00 -13.28
CA PRO A 44 16.82 5.85 -14.11
C PRO A 44 17.92 4.98 -13.50
N HIS A 45 18.60 5.46 -12.46
CA HIS A 45 19.58 4.69 -11.69
C HIS A 45 18.95 3.92 -10.51
N CYS A 46 17.64 4.07 -10.28
CA CYS A 46 16.95 3.39 -9.19
C CYS A 46 16.79 1.89 -9.51
N ARG A 47 17.58 1.05 -8.85
CA ARG A 47 17.62 -0.41 -9.07
C ARG A 47 16.56 -1.18 -8.28
N GLY A 48 15.98 -0.54 -7.27
CA GLY A 48 14.99 -1.11 -6.37
C GLY A 48 14.45 -0.04 -5.42
N ALA A 49 13.39 -0.38 -4.72
CA ALA A 49 12.71 0.52 -3.79
C ALA A 49 12.29 -0.22 -2.53
N LEU A 50 12.25 0.50 -1.42
CA LEU A 50 11.59 0.06 -0.20
C LEU A 50 10.16 0.59 -0.21
N ALA A 51 9.19 -0.29 0.02
CA ALA A 51 7.78 0.07 0.06
C ALA A 51 7.09 -0.61 1.23
N GLY A 52 6.22 0.13 1.91
CA GLY A 52 5.61 -0.35 3.13
C GLY A 52 4.59 0.63 3.69
N GLY A 53 4.06 0.30 4.85
CA GLY A 53 3.13 1.15 5.59
C GLY A 53 3.23 0.88 7.07
N THR A 54 2.82 1.87 7.86
CA THR A 54 2.74 1.75 9.31
C THR A 54 1.42 2.32 9.79
N ASN A 55 0.83 1.69 10.79
CA ASN A 55 -0.33 2.18 11.51
C ASN A 55 -0.11 1.96 13.02
N MET A 56 -0.20 3.03 13.79
CA MET A 56 -0.10 3.03 15.25
C MET A 56 -1.29 3.79 15.82
N ILE A 57 -1.85 3.29 16.92
CA ILE A 57 -3.01 3.86 17.59
C ILE A 57 -2.51 4.49 18.89
N VAL A 58 -2.07 5.74 18.78
CA VAL A 58 -1.41 6.47 19.87
C VAL A 58 -2.37 7.19 20.80
N ASP A 59 -3.64 7.34 20.41
CA ASP A 59 -4.69 7.96 21.20
C ASP A 59 -6.08 7.40 20.85
N ALA A 60 -7.08 7.75 21.67
CA ALA A 60 -8.45 7.25 21.56
C ALA A 60 -9.29 7.89 20.44
N GLY A 61 -8.83 8.99 19.84
CA GLY A 61 -9.57 9.76 18.84
C GLY A 61 -9.94 8.95 17.61
N VAL A 62 -9.07 8.03 17.18
CA VAL A 62 -9.35 7.13 16.06
C VAL A 62 -10.46 6.11 16.35
N TYR A 63 -10.65 5.74 17.62
CA TYR A 63 -11.78 4.92 18.05
C TYR A 63 -13.05 5.76 18.17
N ILE A 64 -12.98 6.93 18.80
CA ILE A 64 -14.12 7.85 18.95
C ILE A 64 -14.71 8.22 17.59
N GLY A 65 -13.86 8.60 16.63
CA GLY A 65 -14.30 8.93 15.27
C GLY A 65 -14.89 7.73 14.54
N GLY A 66 -14.26 6.56 14.62
CA GLY A 66 -14.75 5.33 13.99
C GLY A 66 -16.09 4.86 14.55
N SER A 67 -16.27 4.94 15.87
CA SER A 67 -17.54 4.64 16.54
C SER A 67 -18.62 5.65 16.17
N GLY A 68 -18.31 6.95 16.11
CA GLY A 68 -19.26 7.99 15.68
C GLY A 68 -19.77 7.80 14.25
N GLN A 69 -18.95 7.18 13.39
CA GLN A 69 -19.32 6.83 12.01
C GLN A 69 -19.89 5.40 11.87
N HIS A 70 -20.11 4.68 12.97
CA HIS A 70 -20.61 3.29 12.97
C HIS A 70 -19.75 2.32 12.13
N MET A 71 -18.44 2.57 12.04
CA MET A 71 -17.53 1.70 11.27
C MET A 71 -16.95 0.55 12.10
N LEU A 72 -16.95 0.67 13.43
CA LEU A 72 -16.28 -0.27 14.33
C LEU A 72 -17.25 -1.33 14.85
N SER A 73 -16.81 -2.59 14.84
CA SER A 73 -17.54 -3.69 15.45
C SER A 73 -17.61 -3.52 16.96
N LEU A 74 -18.80 -3.68 17.55
CA LEU A 74 -18.99 -3.65 19.01
C LEU A 74 -18.31 -4.83 19.71
N LYS A 75 -18.07 -5.92 18.97
CA LYS A 75 -17.38 -7.12 19.44
C LYS A 75 -15.85 -7.00 19.32
N GLY A 76 -15.34 -5.92 18.73
CA GLY A 76 -13.91 -5.67 18.58
C GLY A 76 -13.18 -6.67 17.68
N ARG A 77 -13.88 -7.29 16.71
CA ARG A 77 -13.28 -8.23 15.73
C ARG A 77 -13.80 -7.96 14.32
N CYS A 78 -13.00 -8.34 13.32
CA CYS A 78 -13.45 -8.37 11.92
C CYS A 78 -14.08 -9.73 11.63
N PHE A 79 -15.37 -9.75 11.35
CA PHE A 79 -16.12 -10.95 10.96
C PHE A 79 -16.22 -11.04 9.42
N THR A 80 -15.06 -11.06 8.75
CA THR A 80 -14.99 -11.01 7.28
C THR A 80 -15.75 -12.18 6.65
N TYR A 81 -16.73 -11.86 5.80
CA TYR A 81 -17.61 -12.81 5.10
C TYR A 81 -18.61 -13.59 6.00
N ASP A 82 -18.73 -13.23 7.27
CA ASP A 82 -19.73 -13.83 8.17
C ASP A 82 -21.00 -12.97 8.25
N MET A 83 -22.17 -13.60 8.40
CA MET A 83 -23.46 -12.90 8.47
C MET A 83 -23.59 -11.98 9.69
N SER A 84 -22.79 -12.20 10.74
CA SER A 84 -22.79 -11.37 11.94
C SER A 84 -21.86 -10.15 11.86
N GLY A 85 -21.28 -9.86 10.69
CA GLY A 85 -20.44 -8.70 10.43
C GLY A 85 -21.18 -7.38 10.68
N ASP A 86 -20.66 -6.59 11.62
CA ASP A 86 -21.24 -5.32 12.09
C ASP A 86 -20.25 -4.14 12.02
N GLY A 87 -19.09 -4.34 11.40
CA GLY A 87 -18.00 -3.36 11.31
C GLY A 87 -16.63 -4.05 11.33
N TYR A 88 -15.57 -3.25 11.45
CA TYR A 88 -14.20 -3.77 11.57
C TYR A 88 -13.57 -3.45 12.94
N ALA A 89 -12.47 -4.12 13.25
CA ALA A 89 -11.65 -3.82 14.41
C ALA A 89 -10.34 -3.15 13.98
N ARG A 90 -9.88 -2.17 14.76
CA ARG A 90 -8.58 -1.53 14.52
C ARG A 90 -7.45 -2.47 14.91
N GLY A 91 -6.36 -2.43 14.15
CA GLY A 91 -5.12 -3.13 14.46
C GLY A 91 -3.92 -2.24 14.18
N GLU A 92 -2.84 -2.48 14.90
CA GLU A 92 -1.55 -1.82 14.69
C GLU A 92 -0.63 -2.72 13.87
N GLY A 93 0.33 -2.12 13.18
CA GLY A 93 1.31 -2.89 12.44
C GLY A 93 2.22 -2.04 11.59
N THR A 94 3.37 -2.59 11.27
CA THR A 94 4.30 -2.02 10.30
C THR A 94 4.74 -3.11 9.34
N SER A 95 4.86 -2.76 8.06
CA SER A 95 5.37 -3.64 7.03
C SER A 95 6.33 -2.88 6.12
N MET A 96 7.31 -3.62 5.58
CA MET A 96 8.25 -3.11 4.60
C MET A 96 8.66 -4.27 3.69
N CYS A 97 8.72 -4.01 2.39
CA CYS A 97 9.26 -4.94 1.40
C CYS A 97 10.28 -4.21 0.54
N TYR A 98 11.26 -4.96 0.06
CA TYR A 98 12.17 -4.51 -0.97
C TYR A 98 11.67 -5.02 -2.32
N VAL A 99 11.45 -4.11 -3.26
CA VAL A 99 11.00 -4.42 -4.62
C VAL A 99 12.08 -4.05 -5.62
N MET A 100 12.28 -4.91 -6.60
CA MET A 100 13.25 -4.71 -7.68
C MET A 100 12.76 -5.33 -8.98
N VAL A 101 13.31 -4.87 -10.10
CA VAL A 101 13.14 -5.55 -11.39
C VAL A 101 14.28 -6.57 -11.51
N SER A 102 13.96 -7.86 -11.35
CA SER A 102 14.93 -8.93 -11.56
C SER A 102 15.38 -8.98 -13.02
N SER A 103 16.67 -9.21 -13.22
CA SER A 103 17.29 -9.30 -14.55
C SER A 103 18.17 -10.54 -14.72
N ASN A 104 18.28 -11.38 -13.70
CA ASN A 104 19.11 -12.57 -13.72
C ASN A 104 18.57 -13.65 -12.76
N ASP A 105 19.02 -14.89 -12.96
CA ASP A 105 18.60 -16.06 -12.17
C ASP A 105 19.14 -16.07 -10.71
N ARG A 106 20.08 -15.19 -10.36
CA ARG A 106 20.55 -15.05 -8.96
C ARG A 106 19.61 -14.19 -8.13
N ASP A 107 18.97 -13.21 -8.76
CA ASP A 107 17.96 -12.38 -8.11
C ASP A 107 16.72 -13.23 -7.77
N THR A 108 16.45 -14.33 -8.49
CA THR A 108 15.28 -15.18 -8.28
C THR A 108 15.41 -16.14 -7.11
N GLU A 109 16.63 -16.54 -6.71
CA GLU A 109 16.85 -17.41 -5.54
C GLU A 109 16.51 -16.73 -4.20
N MET A 110 16.50 -15.39 -4.14
CA MET A 110 16.13 -14.60 -2.95
C MET A 110 14.72 -14.01 -3.04
N GLN A 111 13.92 -14.38 -4.05
CA GLN A 111 12.57 -13.84 -4.23
C GLN A 111 11.56 -14.60 -3.37
N GLU A 112 10.91 -13.88 -2.47
CA GLU A 112 9.75 -14.39 -1.72
C GLU A 112 8.48 -14.47 -2.59
N ALA A 113 8.33 -13.55 -3.53
CA ALA A 113 7.18 -13.47 -4.44
C ALA A 113 7.49 -12.65 -5.69
N MET A 114 6.72 -12.89 -6.75
CA MET A 114 6.73 -12.09 -7.98
C MET A 114 5.43 -11.31 -8.14
N ALA A 115 5.52 -9.99 -8.23
CA ALA A 115 4.38 -9.13 -8.52
C ALA A 115 4.10 -9.05 -10.03
N ILE A 116 3.07 -9.76 -10.48
CA ILE A 116 2.70 -9.86 -11.92
C ILE A 116 2.04 -8.58 -12.47
N GLY A 117 1.47 -7.75 -11.61
CA GLY A 117 0.76 -6.53 -12.00
C GLY A 117 0.22 -5.77 -10.80
N ASN A 118 -0.07 -4.49 -11.00
CA ASN A 118 -0.68 -3.62 -10.00
C ASN A 118 -1.49 -2.50 -10.67
N LYS A 119 -2.46 -1.94 -9.94
CA LYS A 119 -3.24 -0.77 -10.36
C LYS A 119 -3.79 -0.04 -9.13
N VAL A 120 -3.89 1.27 -9.24
CA VAL A 120 -4.59 2.14 -8.28
C VAL A 120 -5.64 2.94 -9.06
N ASN A 121 -6.82 3.11 -8.46
CA ASN A 121 -7.92 3.92 -8.99
C ASN A 121 -8.65 4.63 -7.83
N GLN A 122 -9.75 5.28 -8.16
CA GLN A 122 -10.68 5.93 -7.24
C GLN A 122 -12.11 5.65 -7.71
N ASP A 123 -13.04 5.51 -6.77
CA ASP A 123 -14.44 5.14 -7.06
C ASP A 123 -15.22 6.30 -7.72
N GLY A 124 -14.75 7.54 -7.56
CA GLY A 124 -15.38 8.72 -8.13
C GLY A 124 -16.68 9.06 -7.41
N ARG A 125 -17.78 9.21 -8.16
CA ARG A 125 -19.09 9.51 -7.58
C ARG A 125 -19.78 8.21 -7.15
N SER A 126 -19.84 7.95 -5.85
CA SER A 126 -20.54 6.81 -5.24
C SER A 126 -21.77 7.26 -4.42
N ALA A 127 -22.45 6.32 -3.78
CA ALA A 127 -23.69 6.57 -3.01
C ALA A 127 -23.47 7.43 -1.76
N SER A 128 -22.26 7.42 -1.20
CA SER A 128 -21.81 8.29 -0.12
C SER A 128 -20.29 8.39 -0.17
N MET A 129 -19.68 9.38 0.47
CA MET A 129 -18.22 9.56 0.45
C MET A 129 -17.40 8.34 0.90
N THR A 130 -17.97 7.47 1.74
CA THR A 130 -17.31 6.28 2.29
C THR A 130 -17.91 4.98 1.78
N ALA A 131 -18.86 5.06 0.85
CA ALA A 131 -19.33 3.88 0.13
C ALA A 131 -18.23 3.44 -0.86
N PRO A 132 -17.86 2.14 -0.86
CA PRO A 132 -16.94 1.59 -1.85
C PRO A 132 -17.57 1.53 -3.26
#